data_AF-A0A2H0VMC0-F1
#
_entry.id   AF-A0A2H0VMC0-F1
#
_cell.length_a   1.000
_cell.length_b   1.000
_cell.length_c   1.000
_cell.angle_alpha   90.00
_cell.angle_beta   90.00
_cell.angle_gamma   90.00
#
_symmetry.space_group_name_H-M   'P 1'
#
loop_
_entity.id
_entity.type
_entity.pdbx_description
1 polymer ?
#
loop_
_entity_poly.entity_id
_entity_poly.type
_entity_poly.pdbx_seq_one_letter_code
_entity_poly.pdbx_strand_id
1 'polypeptide(L)'
;MVKDPKAVQLRSDKNKVIISLDVMKDMLAQCTATGMPDYESGIYNLLLELADEADAADNYLELAEIMNKAKQIEHNLDTWLASSGMTTQGLQWPDIEREL
;
A
#
# COMPACT_ATOMS: atom_id res chain seq x y z
N MET A 1 18.17 26.24 -7.40
CA MET A 1 18.59 24.85 -7.10
C MET A 1 17.85 23.92 -8.04
N VAL A 2 18.56 23.23 -8.93
CA VAL A 2 17.96 22.16 -9.74
C VAL A 2 17.81 20.97 -8.79
N LYS A 3 16.59 20.54 -8.49
CA LYS A 3 16.38 19.30 -7.73
C LYS A 3 16.81 18.14 -8.61
N ASP A 4 17.55 17.18 -8.06
CA ASP A 4 17.91 15.95 -8.76
C ASP A 4 16.62 15.26 -9.25
N PRO A 5 16.46 15.07 -10.58
CA PRO A 5 15.27 14.43 -11.14
C PRO A 5 14.95 13.08 -10.52
N LYS A 6 15.97 12.29 -10.15
CA LYS A 6 15.78 10.98 -9.51
C LYS A 6 15.20 11.10 -8.11
N ALA A 7 15.70 12.05 -7.31
CA ALA A 7 15.17 12.31 -5.98
C ALA A 7 13.73 12.85 -6.02
N VAL A 8 13.38 13.63 -7.05
CA VAL A 8 12.01 14.08 -7.28
C VAL A 8 11.09 12.91 -7.64
N GLN A 9 11.55 12.00 -8.50
CA GLN A 9 10.79 10.83 -8.91
C GLN A 9 10.55 9.89 -7.73
N LEU A 10 11.58 9.56 -6.94
CA LEU A 10 11.45 8.71 -5.76
C LEU A 10 10.40 9.29 -4.79
N ARG A 11 10.46 10.60 -4.51
CA ARG A 11 9.45 11.25 -3.66
C ARG A 11 8.03 11.17 -4.23
N SER A 12 7.90 11.30 -5.56
CA SER A 12 6.61 11.15 -6.24
C SER A 12 6.05 9.75 -6.06
N ASP A 13 6.89 8.72 -6.21
CA ASP A 13 6.46 7.34 -6.09
C ASP A 13 6.21 6.92 -4.63
N LYS A 14 6.99 7.43 -3.65
CA LYS A 14 6.68 7.32 -2.22
C LYS A 14 5.26 7.80 -1.91
N ASN A 15 4.91 8.99 -2.39
CA ASN A 15 3.56 9.54 -2.20
C ASN A 15 2.47 8.65 -2.81
N LYS A 16 2.70 8.04 -3.98
CA LYS A 16 1.72 7.14 -4.58
C LYS A 16 1.56 5.86 -3.76
N VAL A 17 2.64 5.28 -3.26
CA VAL A 17 2.59 4.11 -2.35
C VAL A 17 1.79 4.44 -1.10
N ILE A 18 2.05 5.59 -0.47
CA ILE A 18 1.32 6.03 0.73
C ILE A 18 -0.17 6.22 0.44
N ILE A 19 -0.52 6.86 -0.68
CA ILE A 19 -1.93 7.00 -1.08
C ILE A 19 -2.60 5.63 -1.28
N SER A 20 -1.92 4.67 -1.89
CA SER A 20 -2.44 3.31 -2.02
C SER A 20 -2.67 2.64 -0.67
N LEU A 21 -1.74 2.79 0.28
CA LEU A 21 -1.89 2.30 1.66
C LEU A 21 -3.07 2.96 2.39
N ASP A 22 -3.31 4.26 2.15
CA ASP A 22 -4.50 4.96 2.66
C ASP A 22 -5.80 4.37 2.12
N VAL A 23 -5.87 4.10 0.82
CA VAL A 23 -7.04 3.46 0.20
C VAL A 23 -7.25 2.05 0.76
N MET A 24 -6.19 1.30 1.04
CA MET A 24 -6.29 -0.02 1.66
C MET A 24 -6.87 0.02 3.06
N LYS A 25 -6.63 1.08 3.84
CA LYS A 25 -7.27 1.26 5.15
C LYS A 25 -8.79 1.42 5.01
N ASP A 26 -9.25 2.13 3.98
CA ASP A 26 -10.67 2.25 3.68
C ASP A 26 -11.28 0.91 3.21
N MET A 27 -10.54 0.12 2.43
CA MET A 27 -10.95 -1.23 2.05
C MET A 27 -11.04 -2.15 3.27
N LEU A 28 -10.05 -2.12 4.16
CA LEU A 28 -10.05 -2.88 5.40
C LEU A 28 -11.23 -2.48 6.30
N ALA A 29 -11.54 -1.19 6.40
CA ALA A 29 -12.72 -0.72 7.14
C ALA A 29 -14.02 -1.31 6.57
N GLN A 30 -14.13 -1.45 5.24
CA GLN A 30 -15.27 -2.12 4.60
C GLN A 30 -15.28 -3.62 4.90
N CYS A 31 -14.14 -4.30 4.80
CA CYS A 31 -14.01 -5.73 5.12
C CYS A 31 -14.40 -6.03 6.57
N THR A 32 -13.91 -5.22 7.52
CA THR A 32 -14.22 -5.40 8.95
C THR A 32 -15.70 -5.12 9.23
N ALA A 33 -16.29 -4.12 8.57
CA ALA A 33 -17.73 -3.86 8.64
C ALA A 33 -18.58 -5.01 8.07
N THR A 34 -18.06 -5.79 7.12
CA THR A 34 -18.73 -6.99 6.56
C THR A 34 -18.38 -8.29 7.31
N GLY A 35 -17.62 -8.20 8.40
CA GLY A 35 -17.34 -9.34 9.29
C GLY A 35 -15.96 -9.98 9.13
N MET A 36 -15.03 -9.36 8.38
CA MET A 36 -13.62 -9.76 8.39
C MET A 36 -13.02 -9.52 9.79
N PRO A 37 -12.39 -10.51 10.41
CA PRO A 37 -11.65 -10.27 11.63
C PRO A 37 -10.35 -9.51 11.34
N ASP A 38 -10.16 -8.38 12.02
CA ASP A 38 -8.87 -7.73 12.18
C ASP A 38 -8.52 -7.68 13.67
N TYR A 39 -7.99 -8.81 14.17
CA TYR A 39 -7.73 -8.98 15.61
C TYR A 39 -6.78 -7.90 16.10
N GLU A 40 -7.23 -7.16 17.14
CA GLU A 40 -6.46 -6.07 17.75
C GLU A 40 -5.99 -5.00 16.74
N SER A 41 -6.72 -4.84 15.62
CA SER A 41 -6.35 -3.93 14.53
C SER A 41 -4.98 -4.23 13.90
N GLY A 42 -4.57 -5.50 13.88
CA GLY A 42 -3.24 -5.90 13.41
C GLY A 42 -2.94 -5.53 11.95
N ILE A 43 -3.89 -5.74 11.03
CA ILE A 43 -3.72 -5.36 9.62
C ILE A 43 -3.71 -3.84 9.50
N TYR A 44 -4.61 -3.15 10.21
CA TYR A 44 -4.65 -1.69 10.20
C TYR A 44 -3.32 -1.07 10.69
N ASN A 45 -2.77 -1.56 11.79
CA ASN A 45 -1.49 -1.10 12.33
C ASN A 45 -0.34 -1.39 11.37
N LEU A 46 -0.33 -2.56 10.74
CA LEU A 46 0.66 -2.88 9.71
C LEU A 46 0.59 -1.90 8.53
N LEU A 47 -0.60 -1.48 8.10
CA LEU A 47 -0.74 -0.48 7.04
C LEU A 47 -0.21 0.90 7.45
N LEU A 48 -0.33 1.28 8.73
CA LEU A 48 0.28 2.50 9.25
C LEU A 48 1.81 2.39 9.26
N GLU A 49 2.35 1.28 9.76
CA GLU A 49 3.80 1.03 9.77
C GLU A 49 4.38 1.06 8.36
N LEU A 50 3.72 0.43 7.38
CA LEU A 50 4.16 0.46 5.98
C LEU A 50 4.12 1.86 5.38
N ALA A 51 3.21 2.73 5.81
CA ALA A 51 3.15 4.11 5.34
C ALA A 51 4.30 4.96 5.91
N ASP A 52 4.62 4.76 7.19
CA ASP A 52 5.77 5.37 7.84
C ASP A 52 7.09 4.87 7.23
N GLU A 53 7.22 3.56 6.98
CA GLU A 53 8.35 2.97 6.24
C GLU A 53 8.45 3.55 4.82
N ALA A 54 7.32 3.71 4.11
CA ALA A 54 7.29 4.27 2.77
C ALA A 54 7.72 5.74 2.76
N ASP A 55 7.41 6.53 3.77
CA ASP A 55 7.89 7.91 3.91
C ASP A 55 9.36 7.97 4.35
N ALA A 56 9.86 6.97 5.06
CA ALA A 56 11.26 6.86 5.46
C ALA A 56 12.18 6.29 4.36
N ALA A 57 11.65 5.60 3.36
CA ALA A 57 12.45 4.91 2.33
C ALA A 57 13.41 5.86 1.58
N ASP A 58 14.69 5.50 1.54
CA ASP A 58 15.77 6.30 0.93
C ASP A 58 16.10 5.86 -0.50
N ASN A 59 15.61 4.70 -0.93
CA ASN A 59 15.88 4.13 -2.24
C ASN A 59 14.71 3.28 -2.76
N TYR A 60 14.77 2.94 -4.06
CA TYR A 60 13.72 2.14 -4.71
C TYR A 60 13.66 0.68 -4.23
N LEU A 61 14.76 0.13 -3.71
CA LEU A 61 14.78 -1.24 -3.18
C LEU A 61 13.89 -1.33 -1.93
N GLU A 62 14.09 -0.43 -0.97
CA GLU A 62 13.25 -0.32 0.22
C GLU A 62 11.78 -0.07 -0.15
N LEU A 63 11.53 0.86 -1.07
CA LEU A 63 10.18 1.18 -1.52
C LEU A 63 9.51 -0.03 -2.21
N ALA A 64 10.27 -0.83 -2.96
CA ALA A 64 9.79 -2.05 -3.61
C ALA A 64 9.43 -3.15 -2.61
N GLU A 65 10.22 -3.32 -1.56
CA GLU A 65 9.91 -4.27 -0.48
C GLU A 65 8.61 -3.90 0.22
N ILE A 66 8.42 -2.61 0.55
CA ILE A 66 7.21 -2.10 1.17
C ILE A 66 6.00 -2.30 0.25
N MET A 67 6.14 -1.93 -1.03
CA MET A 67 5.10 -2.12 -2.04
C MET A 67 4.70 -3.60 -2.19
N ASN A 68 5.66 -4.53 -2.17
CA ASN A 68 5.39 -5.95 -2.28
C ASN A 68 4.63 -6.50 -1.07
N LYS A 69 4.97 -6.08 0.15
CA LYS A 69 4.19 -6.40 1.36
C LYS A 69 2.75 -5.86 1.24
N ALA A 70 2.59 -4.62 0.80
CA ALA A 70 1.29 -3.99 0.63
C ALA A 70 0.40 -4.71 -0.40
N LYS A 71 0.96 -5.08 -1.56
CA LYS A 71 0.26 -5.86 -2.59
C LYS A 71 -0.25 -7.22 -2.09
N GLN A 72 0.48 -7.88 -1.18
CA GLN A 72 0.03 -9.13 -0.56
C GLN A 72 -1.19 -8.89 0.35
N ILE A 73 -1.19 -7.81 1.12
CA ILE A 73 -2.33 -7.44 1.96
C ILE A 73 -3.53 -7.07 1.09
N GLU A 74 -3.33 -6.30 0.02
CA GLU A 74 -4.38 -5.94 -0.95
C GLU A 74 -5.06 -7.20 -1.51
N HIS A 75 -4.26 -8.17 -1.95
CA HIS A 75 -4.77 -9.43 -2.47
C HIS A 75 -5.63 -10.20 -1.44
N ASN A 76 -5.25 -10.16 -0.16
CA ASN A 76 -6.02 -10.79 0.92
C ASN A 76 -7.36 -10.07 1.14
N LEU A 77 -7.37 -8.73 1.12
CA LEU A 77 -8.59 -7.92 1.23
C LEU A 77 -9.53 -8.16 0.05
N ASP A 78 -8.99 -8.16 -1.18
CA ASP A 78 -9.73 -8.45 -2.40
C ASP A 78 -10.34 -9.85 -2.38
N THR A 79 -9.58 -10.85 -1.95
CA THR A 79 -10.08 -12.23 -1.82
C THR A 79 -11.23 -12.32 -0.82
N TRP A 80 -11.13 -11.60 0.30
CA TRP A 80 -12.20 -11.56 1.30
C TRP A 80 -13.46 -10.90 0.75
N LEU A 81 -13.33 -9.73 0.12
CA LEU A 81 -14.45 -9.00 -0.49
C LEU A 81 -15.11 -9.82 -1.60
N ALA A 82 -14.31 -10.47 -2.45
CA ALA A 82 -14.80 -11.37 -3.48
C ALA A 82 -15.61 -12.53 -2.90
N SER A 83 -15.16 -13.13 -1.79
CA SER A 83 -15.90 -14.19 -1.09
C SER A 83 -17.23 -13.71 -0.49
N SER A 84 -17.34 -12.40 -0.24
CA SER A 84 -18.56 -11.72 0.20
C SER A 84 -19.44 -11.21 -0.96
N GLY A 85 -19.09 -11.54 -2.21
CA GLY A 85 -19.82 -11.13 -3.41
C GLY A 85 -19.55 -9.69 -3.88
N MET A 86 -18.53 -9.04 -3.33
CA MET A 86 -18.12 -7.68 -3.71
C MET A 86 -16.95 -7.75 -4.69
N THR A 87 -16.94 -6.88 -5.71
CA THR A 87 -15.81 -6.73 -6.62
C THR A 87 -15.07 -5.44 -6.33
N THR A 88 -13.75 -5.51 -6.30
CA THR A 88 -12.85 -4.37 -6.15
C THR A 88 -12.09 -4.11 -7.45
N GLN A 89 -11.55 -2.91 -7.59
CA GLN A 89 -10.55 -2.60 -8.61
C GLN A 89 -9.19 -2.55 -7.94
N GLY A 90 -8.22 -3.27 -8.50
CA GLY A 90 -6.85 -3.26 -7.99
C GLY A 90 -6.24 -1.86 -8.04
N LEU A 91 -5.47 -1.53 -7.01
CA LEU A 91 -4.80 -0.28 -6.83
C LEU A 91 -3.75 -0.06 -7.92
N GLN A 92 -3.60 1.21 -8.31
CA GLN A 92 -2.61 1.63 -9.30
C GLN A 92 -1.28 1.91 -8.60
N TRP A 93 -0.50 0.85 -8.41
CA TRP A 93 0.86 0.96 -7.86
C TRP A 93 1.83 1.64 -8.85
N PRO A 94 2.80 2.44 -8.35
CA PRO A 94 3.85 2.97 -9.22
C PRO A 94 4.74 1.85 -9.78
N ASP A 95 5.16 1.99 -11.04
CA ASP A 95 6.07 1.06 -11.70
C ASP A 95 7.53 1.36 -11.32
N ILE A 96 7.90 0.94 -10.10
CA ILE A 96 9.24 1.17 -9.53
C ILE A 96 10.24 0.08 -9.88
N GLU A 97 9.81 -1.04 -10.47
CA GLU A 97 10.70 -2.14 -10.87
C GLU A 97 11.68 -1.74 -11.97
N ARG A 98 11.35 -0.69 -12.75
CA ARG A 98 12.24 -0.13 -13.78
C ARG A 98 13.46 0.61 -13.21
N GLU A 99 13.44 0.93 -11.93
CA GLU A 99 14.46 1.73 -11.25
C GLU A 99 15.37 0.87 -10.34
N LEU A 100 15.12 -0.45 -10.28
CA LEU A 100 15.93 -1.46 -9.58
C LEU A 100 17.06 -1.99 -10.48
#